data_AF-A0A8C8ZTS0-F1
#
_entry.id   AF-A0A8C8ZTS0-F1
#
_cell.length_a   1.000
_cell.length_b   1.000
_cell.length_c   1.000
_cell.angle_alpha   90.00
_cell.angle_beta   90.00
_cell.angle_gamma   90.00
#
_symmetry.space_group_name_H-M   'P 1'
#
loop_
_entity.id
_entity.type
_entity.pdbx_description
1 polymer ?
#
loop_
_entity_poly.entity_id
_entity_poly.type
_entity_poly.pdbx_seq_one_letter_code
_entity_poly.pdbx_strand_id
1 'polypeptide(L)'
;MAHQYPALSSEQKKELSEIARRIVANGKGILAADESVGTMGNRLQRIKVENTEENRRQFREILFSVDNSINQSIGGVILFHETLYQKDNQGKLFRKILKEKGIVVGIKLDQGGAPLAGTNKETTIQGLDGLSERCAQYKKDGADFGKWRAVLRIADQCPSSLAIQENANALARYASICQQNGLVPIVEPEVIPDGDHDLEQCQYVTEKVLAAVYKALNDHHVYLEGTLLKPNMVTAGHACTKKYTPEQVAMATVTALHRTVPAAVPEVSRWQPGVARPQTRRPPRRLL
;
A
#
# COMPACT_ATOMS: atom_id res chain seq x y z
N MET A 1 35.64 -1.64 0.83
CA MET A 1 34.76 -1.68 2.00
C MET A 1 33.62 -0.71 1.77
N ALA A 2 32.37 -1.09 2.04
CA ALA A 2 31.27 -0.12 2.02
C ALA A 2 31.37 0.74 3.29
N HIS A 3 31.40 2.06 3.13
CA HIS A 3 31.39 3.00 4.26
C HIS A 3 29.94 3.35 4.60
N GLN A 4 29.56 3.26 5.86
CA GLN A 4 28.18 3.51 6.29
C GLN A 4 28.03 4.93 6.83
N TYR A 5 27.10 5.69 6.25
CA TYR A 5 26.56 6.92 6.83
C TYR A 5 25.14 6.61 7.31
N PRO A 6 24.86 6.66 8.62
CA PRO A 6 23.53 6.32 9.13
C PRO A 6 22.46 7.25 8.57
N ALA A 7 21.46 6.69 7.88
CA ALA A 7 20.32 7.46 7.38
C ALA A 7 19.38 7.91 8.50
N LEU A 8 19.29 7.16 9.61
CA LEU A 8 18.36 7.42 10.72
C LEU A 8 19.07 7.26 12.06
N SER A 9 18.72 8.12 13.02
CA SER A 9 19.09 7.96 14.44
C SER A 9 18.36 6.78 15.08
N SER A 10 18.80 6.37 16.26
CA SER A 10 18.15 5.32 17.05
C SER A 10 16.70 5.69 17.43
N GLU A 11 16.46 6.96 17.73
CA GLU A 11 15.15 7.51 18.09
C GLU A 11 14.20 7.48 16.88
N GLN A 12 14.69 7.89 15.71
CA GLN A 12 13.90 7.83 14.47
C GLN A 12 13.54 6.39 14.10
N LYS A 13 14.49 5.45 14.23
CA LYS A 13 14.23 4.01 14.01
C LYS A 13 13.18 3.47 14.97
N LYS A 14 13.26 3.85 16.25
CA LYS A 14 12.29 3.44 17.27
C LYS A 14 10.89 3.96 16.93
N GLU A 15 10.77 5.26 16.61
CA GLU A 15 9.49 5.87 16.24
C GLU A 15 8.83 5.14 15.06
N LEU A 16 9.57 4.95 13.96
CA LEU A 16 9.05 4.29 12.76
C LEU A 16 8.64 2.84 13.04
N SER A 17 9.44 2.09 13.80
CA SER A 17 9.13 0.70 14.12
C SER A 17 7.90 0.58 15.03
N GLU A 18 7.74 1.48 16.00
CA GLU A 18 6.56 1.52 16.87
C GLU A 18 5.29 1.91 16.10
N ILE A 19 5.37 2.85 15.16
CA ILE A 19 4.26 3.18 14.27
C ILE A 19 3.88 1.96 13.43
N ALA A 20 4.84 1.32 12.76
CA ALA A 20 4.60 0.16 11.91
C ALA A 20 3.89 -0.96 12.69
N ARG A 21 4.40 -1.33 13.87
CA ARG A 21 3.79 -2.36 14.73
C ARG A 21 2.37 -2.01 15.21
N ARG A 22 2.06 -0.73 15.44
CA ARG A 22 0.70 -0.30 15.82
C ARG A 22 -0.30 -0.48 14.68
N ILE A 23 0.11 -0.21 13.44
CA ILE A 23 -0.73 -0.35 12.25
C ILE A 23 -1.14 -1.82 12.06
N VAL A 24 -0.20 -2.73 12.33
CA VAL A 24 -0.34 -4.17 12.08
C VAL A 24 -0.42 -5.00 13.36
N ALA A 25 -0.93 -4.41 14.45
CA ALA A 25 -1.12 -5.15 15.69
C ALA A 25 -2.07 -6.34 15.48
N ASN A 26 -1.88 -7.43 16.23
CA ASN A 26 -2.68 -8.66 16.09
C ASN A 26 -4.18 -8.38 15.98
N GLY A 27 -4.78 -8.89 14.89
CA GLY A 27 -6.22 -8.73 14.61
C GLY A 27 -6.61 -7.44 13.89
N LYS A 28 -5.65 -6.51 13.68
CA LYS A 28 -5.87 -5.25 12.98
C LYS A 28 -5.37 -5.31 11.54
N GLY A 29 -6.00 -4.51 10.69
CA GLY A 29 -5.57 -4.27 9.32
C GLY A 29 -5.67 -2.79 8.94
N ILE A 30 -5.60 -2.53 7.64
CA ILE A 30 -5.64 -1.17 7.09
C ILE A 30 -6.91 -1.00 6.26
N LEU A 31 -7.64 0.09 6.50
CA LEU A 31 -8.68 0.56 5.59
C LEU A 31 -8.06 1.53 4.58
N ALA A 32 -8.01 1.13 3.31
CA ALA A 32 -7.59 2.00 2.21
C ALA A 32 -8.78 2.83 1.72
N ALA A 33 -8.88 4.08 2.18
CA ALA A 33 -9.92 5.06 1.82
C ALA A 33 -9.33 6.26 1.04
N ASP A 34 -8.27 5.98 0.27
CA ASP A 34 -7.42 6.95 -0.41
C ASP A 34 -7.69 7.06 -1.91
N GLU A 35 -8.91 6.70 -2.34
CA GLU A 35 -9.32 6.89 -3.73
C GLU A 35 -9.21 8.38 -4.11
N SER A 36 -8.49 8.66 -5.20
CA SER A 36 -8.44 9.98 -5.82
C SER A 36 -9.83 10.43 -6.25
N VAL A 37 -9.99 11.72 -6.55
CA VAL A 37 -11.27 12.28 -7.03
C VAL A 37 -11.84 11.49 -8.22
N GLY A 38 -10.99 11.10 -9.18
CA GLY A 38 -11.41 10.30 -10.33
C GLY A 38 -11.80 8.86 -9.96
N THR A 39 -11.00 8.19 -9.13
CA THR A 39 -11.29 6.82 -8.69
C THR A 39 -12.57 6.76 -7.84
N MET A 40 -12.77 7.74 -6.96
CA MET A 40 -13.99 7.86 -6.16
C MET A 40 -15.20 8.18 -7.05
N GLY A 41 -15.03 9.02 -8.08
CA GLY A 41 -16.06 9.28 -9.08
C GLY A 41 -16.58 8.01 -9.75
N ASN A 42 -15.67 7.13 -10.20
CA ASN A 42 -16.03 5.84 -10.78
C ASN A 42 -16.80 4.95 -9.78
N ARG A 43 -16.47 5.03 -8.47
CA ARG A 43 -17.17 4.29 -7.42
C ARG A 43 -18.59 4.84 -7.19
N LEU A 44 -18.74 6.16 -7.10
CA LEU A 44 -20.03 6.83 -6.90
C LEU A 44 -20.97 6.65 -8.10
N GLN A 45 -20.43 6.69 -9.32
CA GLN A 45 -21.22 6.49 -10.55
C GLN A 45 -21.90 5.12 -10.58
N ARG A 46 -21.26 4.05 -10.07
CA ARG A 46 -21.84 2.69 -9.99
C ARG A 46 -23.11 2.63 -9.13
N ILE A 47 -23.23 3.54 -8.17
CA ILE A 47 -24.41 3.69 -7.29
C ILE A 47 -25.25 4.92 -7.66
N LYS A 48 -25.02 5.52 -8.83
CA LYS A 48 -25.74 6.68 -9.36
C LYS A 48 -25.69 7.92 -8.45
N VAL A 49 -24.57 8.11 -7.74
CA VAL A 49 -24.31 9.30 -6.93
C VAL A 49 -23.35 10.23 -7.69
N GLU A 50 -23.62 11.53 -7.67
CA GLU A 50 -22.79 12.55 -8.31
C GLU A 50 -21.42 12.70 -7.61
N ASN A 51 -20.35 12.93 -8.37
CA ASN A 51 -19.00 13.10 -7.82
C ASN A 51 -18.71 14.54 -7.34
N THR A 52 -19.43 14.97 -6.30
CA THR A 52 -19.17 16.26 -5.62
C THR A 52 -18.25 16.08 -4.42
N GLU A 53 -17.59 17.16 -3.98
CA GLU A 53 -16.78 17.13 -2.75
C GLU A 53 -17.60 16.70 -1.54
N GLU A 54 -18.84 17.20 -1.41
CA GLU A 54 -19.73 16.84 -0.31
C GLU A 54 -20.10 15.35 -0.33
N ASN A 55 -20.43 14.78 -1.49
CA ASN A 55 -20.74 13.35 -1.58
C ASN A 55 -19.52 12.48 -1.25
N ARG A 56 -18.31 12.92 -1.65
CA ARG A 56 -17.06 12.27 -1.25
C ARG A 56 -16.82 12.37 0.26
N ARG A 57 -17.08 13.53 0.86
CA ARG A 57 -16.97 13.77 2.31
C ARG A 57 -17.94 12.88 3.08
N GLN A 58 -19.22 12.86 2.70
CA GLN A 58 -20.27 12.01 3.30
C GLN A 58 -19.92 10.53 3.21
N PHE A 59 -19.42 10.06 2.06
CA PHE A 59 -18.98 8.68 1.92
C PHE A 59 -17.89 8.31 2.93
N ARG A 60 -16.91 9.20 3.15
CA ARG A 60 -15.85 8.97 4.14
C ARG A 60 -16.35 9.12 5.57
N GLU A 61 -17.28 10.02 5.82
CA GLU A 61 -17.95 10.15 7.12
C GLU A 61 -18.68 8.87 7.52
N ILE A 62 -19.36 8.20 6.58
CA ILE A 62 -19.99 6.90 6.82
C ILE A 62 -18.94 5.87 7.30
N LEU A 63 -17.76 5.83 6.68
CA LEU A 63 -16.69 4.92 7.09
C LEU A 63 -16.11 5.26 8.47
N PHE A 64 -16.01 6.54 8.80
CA PHE A 64 -15.32 7.02 10.01
C PHE A 64 -16.25 7.28 11.19
N SER A 65 -17.57 7.25 11.00
CA SER A 65 -18.59 7.41 12.04
C SER A 65 -18.92 6.11 12.78
N VAL A 66 -18.44 4.96 12.29
CA VAL A 66 -18.54 3.65 12.98
C VAL A 66 -18.03 3.78 14.42
N ASP A 67 -18.67 3.11 15.37
CA ASP A 67 -18.31 3.18 16.78
C ASP A 67 -16.87 2.70 17.07
N ASN A 68 -16.39 2.93 18.29
CA ASN A 68 -15.00 2.68 18.68
C ASN A 68 -14.55 1.21 18.54
N SER A 69 -15.48 0.25 18.35
CA SER A 69 -15.15 -1.15 18.05
C SER A 69 -14.30 -1.31 16.80
N ILE A 70 -14.34 -0.35 15.86
CA ILE A 70 -13.50 -0.37 14.65
C ILE A 70 -12.00 -0.49 14.95
N ASN A 71 -11.53 0.03 16.09
CA ASN A 71 -10.13 -0.05 16.52
C ASN A 71 -9.69 -1.49 16.85
N GLN A 72 -10.62 -2.42 17.08
CA GLN A 72 -10.28 -3.84 17.26
C GLN A 72 -9.83 -4.50 15.96
N SER A 73 -10.22 -3.95 14.80
CA SER A 73 -9.96 -4.52 13.48
C SER A 73 -9.16 -3.61 12.56
N ILE A 74 -9.06 -2.32 12.85
CA ILE A 74 -8.37 -1.33 12.01
C ILE A 74 -7.28 -0.66 12.84
N GLY A 75 -6.02 -0.84 12.42
CA GLY A 75 -4.86 -0.20 13.02
C GLY A 75 -4.45 1.06 12.26
N GLY A 76 -4.76 1.14 10.96
CA GLY A 76 -4.48 2.31 10.14
C GLY A 76 -5.54 2.60 9.08
N VAL A 77 -5.68 3.86 8.71
CA VAL A 77 -6.53 4.30 7.59
C VAL A 77 -5.70 5.14 6.63
N ILE A 78 -5.71 4.79 5.35
CA ILE A 78 -5.06 5.58 4.29
C ILE A 78 -6.07 6.58 3.76
N LEU A 79 -5.72 7.86 3.77
CA LEU A 79 -6.55 8.95 3.27
C LEU A 79 -5.99 9.52 1.97
N PHE A 80 -6.87 10.12 1.17
CA PHE A 80 -6.48 11.03 0.11
C PHE A 80 -6.29 12.45 0.68
N HIS A 81 -5.54 13.31 -0.03
CA HIS A 81 -5.26 14.69 0.41
C HIS A 81 -6.52 15.45 0.82
N GLU A 82 -7.56 15.42 -0.03
CA GLU A 82 -8.86 16.05 0.24
C GLU A 82 -9.43 15.61 1.61
N THR A 83 -9.46 14.30 1.86
CA THR A 83 -10.05 13.72 3.08
C THR A 83 -9.24 14.03 4.34
N LEU A 84 -7.92 14.21 4.25
CA LEU A 84 -7.10 14.58 5.40
C LEU A 84 -7.52 15.93 6.01
N TYR A 85 -8.03 16.85 5.19
CA TYR A 85 -8.47 18.18 5.60
C TYR A 85 -10.00 18.34 5.69
N GLN A 86 -10.76 17.34 5.28
CA GLN A 86 -12.21 17.30 5.46
C GLN A 86 -12.63 17.10 6.92
N LYS A 87 -13.85 17.53 7.19
CA LYS A 87 -14.52 17.46 8.49
C LYS A 87 -15.79 16.62 8.41
N ASP A 88 -16.20 16.06 9.53
CA ASP A 88 -17.55 15.52 9.71
C ASP A 88 -18.60 16.65 9.76
N ASN A 89 -19.88 16.28 9.85
CA ASN A 89 -20.99 17.23 9.96
C ASN A 89 -20.99 18.03 11.28
N GLN A 90 -20.17 17.64 12.27
CA GLN A 90 -19.96 18.35 13.53
C GLN A 90 -18.74 19.29 13.48
N GLY A 91 -18.08 19.40 12.33
CA GLY A 91 -16.93 20.29 12.12
C GLY A 91 -15.59 19.73 12.61
N LYS A 92 -15.53 18.44 12.94
CA LYS A 92 -14.33 17.75 13.43
C LYS A 92 -13.57 17.10 12.29
N LEU A 93 -12.26 17.31 12.24
CA LEU A 93 -11.40 16.74 11.20
C LEU A 93 -11.39 15.21 11.27
N PHE A 94 -11.51 14.53 10.12
CA PHE A 94 -11.50 13.07 10.07
C PHE A 94 -10.24 12.45 10.70
N ARG A 95 -9.07 13.07 10.48
CA ARG A 95 -7.83 12.62 11.12
C ARG A 95 -7.87 12.66 12.65
N LYS A 96 -8.61 13.60 13.25
CA LYS A 96 -8.80 13.66 14.70
C LYS A 96 -9.73 12.56 15.18
N ILE A 97 -10.84 12.32 14.47
CA ILE A 97 -11.78 11.22 14.77
C ILE A 97 -11.05 9.87 14.77
N LEU A 98 -10.22 9.62 13.76
CA LEU A 98 -9.42 8.40 13.66
C LEU A 98 -8.41 8.28 14.81
N LYS A 99 -7.69 9.35 15.14
CA LYS A 99 -6.71 9.34 16.25
C LYS A 99 -7.36 9.11 17.60
N GLU A 100 -8.51 9.70 17.87
CA GLU A 100 -9.26 9.47 19.12
C GLU A 100 -9.75 8.02 19.25
N LYS A 101 -9.98 7.36 18.11
CA LYS A 101 -10.26 5.92 18.06
C LYS A 101 -9.01 5.06 18.19
N GLY A 102 -7.82 5.64 18.34
CA GLY A 102 -6.55 4.91 18.39
C GLY A 102 -6.09 4.35 17.04
N ILE A 103 -6.66 4.86 15.93
CA ILE A 103 -6.29 4.47 14.56
C ILE A 103 -5.17 5.39 14.06
N VAL A 104 -4.13 4.80 13.50
CA VAL A 104 -3.03 5.53 12.88
C VAL A 104 -3.52 6.13 11.55
N VAL A 105 -3.19 7.39 11.28
CA VAL A 105 -3.60 8.08 10.05
C VAL A 105 -2.50 7.98 9.01
N GLY A 106 -2.85 7.62 7.79
CA GLY A 106 -1.94 7.52 6.65
C GLY A 106 -2.39 8.38 5.47
N ILE A 107 -1.47 8.64 4.55
CA ILE A 107 -1.69 9.52 3.40
C ILE A 107 -1.15 8.89 2.11
N LYS A 108 -1.93 8.93 1.03
CA LYS A 108 -1.44 8.59 -0.31
C LYS A 108 -0.53 9.70 -0.82
N LEU A 109 0.69 9.32 -1.23
CA LEU A 109 1.74 10.27 -1.61
C LEU A 109 2.10 10.21 -3.10
N ASP A 110 1.77 9.15 -3.82
CA ASP A 110 2.00 9.11 -5.26
C ASP A 110 1.04 10.05 -6.01
N GLN A 111 1.53 10.64 -7.10
CA GLN A 111 0.78 11.52 -8.00
C GLN A 111 0.27 10.79 -9.26
N GLY A 112 0.20 9.45 -9.20
CA GLY A 112 -0.30 8.62 -10.29
C GLY A 112 0.79 8.06 -11.21
N GLY A 113 0.36 7.19 -12.11
CA GLY A 113 1.23 6.49 -13.06
C GLY A 113 1.51 7.32 -14.30
N ALA A 114 2.72 7.17 -14.86
CA ALA A 114 3.13 7.78 -16.11
C ALA A 114 3.68 6.72 -17.07
N PRO A 115 3.41 6.82 -18.38
CA PRO A 115 3.84 5.82 -19.34
C PRO A 115 5.37 5.78 -19.46
N LEU A 116 5.92 4.58 -19.55
CA LEU A 116 7.33 4.36 -19.87
C LEU A 116 7.49 4.31 -21.41
N ALA A 117 8.13 5.32 -21.98
CA ALA A 117 8.39 5.39 -23.41
C ALA A 117 9.21 4.16 -23.88
N GLY A 118 8.85 3.62 -25.04
CA GLY A 118 9.50 2.41 -25.58
C GLY A 118 9.06 1.09 -24.94
N THR A 119 8.04 1.11 -24.07
CA THR A 119 7.47 -0.10 -23.46
C THR A 119 6.06 -0.41 -23.97
N ASN A 120 5.61 -1.65 -23.78
CA ASN A 120 4.25 -2.06 -24.10
C ASN A 120 3.28 -1.64 -22.98
N LYS A 121 2.85 -0.37 -23.00
CA LYS A 121 1.86 0.19 -22.07
C LYS A 121 2.22 0.01 -20.59
N GLU A 122 3.51 0.02 -20.26
CA GLU A 122 3.97 -0.05 -18.87
C GLU A 122 4.07 1.36 -18.28
N THR A 123 4.06 1.44 -16.96
CA THR A 123 4.09 2.71 -16.24
C THR A 123 5.15 2.73 -15.16
N THR A 124 5.68 3.92 -14.89
CA THR A 124 6.32 4.29 -13.60
C THR A 124 5.37 5.19 -12.81
N ILE A 125 5.79 5.72 -11.67
CA ILE A 125 4.97 6.51 -10.76
C ILE A 125 5.63 7.84 -10.49
N GLN A 126 4.83 8.90 -10.49
CA GLN A 126 5.30 10.27 -10.27
C GLN A 126 5.02 10.77 -8.85
N GLY A 127 5.69 11.87 -8.49
CA GLY A 127 5.38 12.65 -7.29
C GLY A 127 6.50 12.77 -6.27
N LEU A 128 7.75 12.45 -6.66
CA LEU A 128 8.94 12.55 -5.80
C LEU A 128 9.39 13.99 -5.62
N ASP A 129 9.11 14.85 -6.60
CA ASP A 129 9.41 16.27 -6.53
C ASP A 129 8.58 16.93 -5.41
N GLY A 130 9.26 17.63 -4.51
CA GLY A 130 8.65 18.24 -3.32
C GLY A 130 8.09 17.23 -2.29
N LEU A 131 8.44 15.93 -2.41
CA LEU A 131 7.89 14.90 -1.54
C LEU A 131 8.33 15.08 -0.08
N SER A 132 9.57 15.52 0.17
CA SER A 132 10.07 15.72 1.54
C SER A 132 9.25 16.78 2.28
N GLU A 133 9.03 17.93 1.66
CA GLU A 133 8.26 19.05 2.19
C GLU A 133 6.81 18.62 2.45
N ARG A 134 6.22 17.88 1.50
CA ARG A 134 4.89 17.30 1.67
C ARG A 134 4.83 16.30 2.82
N CYS A 135 5.81 15.42 2.96
CA CYS A 135 5.89 14.45 4.07
C CYS A 135 5.98 15.17 5.42
N ALA A 136 6.85 16.18 5.54
CA ALA A 136 6.95 17.01 6.75
C ALA A 136 5.63 17.69 7.09
N GLN A 137 4.96 18.28 6.09
CA GLN A 137 3.66 18.92 6.28
C GLN A 137 2.59 17.91 6.72
N TYR A 138 2.52 16.74 6.08
CA TYR A 138 1.56 15.70 6.48
C TYR A 138 1.84 15.12 7.86
N LYS A 139 3.12 14.97 8.24
CA LYS A 139 3.51 14.57 9.60
C LYS A 139 3.00 15.58 10.63
N LYS A 140 3.20 16.88 10.37
CA LYS A 140 2.67 17.98 11.20
C LYS A 140 1.14 17.97 11.25
N ASP A 141 0.48 17.66 10.14
CA ASP A 141 -0.98 17.55 10.07
C ASP A 141 -1.52 16.26 10.69
N GLY A 142 -0.65 15.31 11.04
CA GLY A 142 -0.96 14.15 11.85
C GLY A 142 -1.02 12.82 11.11
N ALA A 143 -0.52 12.72 9.88
CA ALA A 143 -0.24 11.43 9.26
C ALA A 143 1.05 10.83 9.88
N ASP A 144 1.08 9.52 10.06
CA ASP A 144 2.23 8.78 10.60
C ASP A 144 2.75 7.72 9.60
N PHE A 145 2.04 7.48 8.50
CA PHE A 145 2.49 6.61 7.43
C PHE A 145 2.05 7.12 6.06
N GLY A 146 2.79 6.70 5.03
CA GLY A 146 2.53 7.03 3.64
C GLY A 146 2.12 5.78 2.85
N LYS A 147 1.52 5.98 1.68
CA LYS A 147 1.30 4.92 0.69
C LYS A 147 1.73 5.37 -0.71
N TRP A 148 2.41 4.49 -1.43
CA TRP A 148 2.82 4.74 -2.81
C TRP A 148 2.64 3.49 -3.67
N ARG A 149 1.81 3.60 -4.71
CA ARG A 149 1.39 2.48 -5.55
C ARG A 149 2.11 2.43 -6.89
N ALA A 150 2.88 1.37 -7.11
CA ALA A 150 3.37 0.95 -8.42
C ALA A 150 2.40 -0.01 -9.08
N VAL A 151 2.33 0.03 -10.40
CA VAL A 151 1.48 -0.86 -11.20
C VAL A 151 2.36 -1.56 -12.22
N LEU A 152 2.39 -2.89 -12.14
CA LEU A 152 3.05 -3.76 -13.10
C LEU A 152 2.00 -4.73 -13.67
N ARG A 153 2.21 -5.15 -14.91
CA ARG A 153 1.26 -5.99 -15.65
C ARG A 153 1.95 -7.23 -16.18
N ILE A 154 1.24 -8.35 -16.14
CA ILE A 154 1.63 -9.59 -16.83
C ILE A 154 0.95 -9.62 -18.19
N ALA A 155 1.74 -9.54 -19.25
CA ALA A 155 1.28 -9.61 -20.64
C ALA A 155 2.45 -10.09 -21.52
N ASP A 156 2.24 -10.17 -22.83
CA ASP A 156 3.33 -10.44 -23.76
C ASP A 156 4.48 -9.42 -23.56
N GLN A 157 5.65 -9.94 -23.19
CA GLN A 157 6.87 -9.19 -22.86
C GLN A 157 6.76 -8.22 -21.66
N CYS A 158 5.76 -8.39 -20.79
CA CYS A 158 5.59 -7.60 -19.56
C CYS A 158 5.52 -8.48 -18.30
N PRO A 159 6.05 -8.03 -17.15
CA PRO A 159 6.73 -6.75 -16.97
C PRO A 159 8.16 -6.79 -17.53
N SER A 160 8.56 -5.72 -18.22
CA SER A 160 9.92 -5.60 -18.75
C SER A 160 10.95 -5.36 -17.64
N SER A 161 12.22 -5.60 -17.94
CA SER A 161 13.31 -5.29 -17.00
C SER A 161 13.33 -3.80 -16.63
N LEU A 162 13.02 -2.92 -17.58
CA LEU A 162 12.92 -1.48 -17.34
C LEU A 162 11.81 -1.15 -16.35
N ALA A 163 10.59 -1.69 -16.55
CA ALA A 163 9.47 -1.42 -15.65
C ALA A 163 9.73 -1.93 -14.23
N ILE A 164 10.33 -3.11 -14.07
CA ILE A 164 10.69 -3.64 -12.75
C ILE A 164 11.71 -2.73 -12.05
N GLN A 165 12.82 -2.39 -12.73
CA GLN A 165 13.89 -1.60 -12.15
C GLN A 165 13.44 -0.19 -11.78
N GLU A 166 12.72 0.47 -12.69
CA GLU A 166 12.27 1.85 -12.48
C GLU A 166 11.26 1.96 -11.34
N ASN A 167 10.26 1.07 -11.28
CA ASN A 167 9.29 1.08 -10.19
C ASN A 167 9.94 0.70 -8.84
N ALA A 168 10.88 -0.26 -8.82
CA ALA A 168 11.63 -0.60 -7.61
C ALA A 168 12.45 0.60 -7.10
N ASN A 169 13.15 1.30 -7.99
CA ASN A 169 13.92 2.49 -7.66
C ASN A 169 13.03 3.64 -7.17
N ALA A 170 11.90 3.90 -7.82
CA ALA A 170 10.94 4.92 -7.41
C ALA A 170 10.36 4.64 -6.02
N LEU A 171 9.97 3.39 -5.74
CA LEU A 171 9.51 2.95 -4.43
C LEU A 171 10.57 3.11 -3.34
N ALA A 172 11.84 2.82 -3.66
CA ALA A 172 12.94 2.98 -2.72
C ALA A 172 13.24 4.44 -2.40
N ARG A 173 13.23 5.33 -3.40
CA ARG A 173 13.35 6.79 -3.18
C ARG A 173 12.20 7.33 -2.32
N TYR A 174 10.97 6.93 -2.64
CA TYR A 174 9.78 7.27 -1.86
C TYR A 174 9.94 6.83 -0.39
N ALA A 175 10.36 5.58 -0.16
CA ALA A 175 10.48 5.03 1.18
C ALA A 175 11.54 5.76 2.01
N SER A 176 12.71 6.05 1.40
CA SER A 176 13.78 6.81 2.02
C SER A 176 13.30 8.21 2.46
N ILE A 177 12.63 8.94 1.56
CA ILE A 177 12.10 10.29 1.85
C ILE A 177 11.05 10.26 2.96
N CYS A 178 10.17 9.24 3.00
CA CYS A 178 9.19 9.10 4.08
C CYS A 178 9.86 8.91 5.44
N GLN A 179 10.87 8.04 5.52
CA GLN A 179 11.54 7.73 6.78
C GLN A 179 12.31 8.94 7.33
N GLN A 180 12.92 9.76 6.47
CA GLN A 180 13.55 11.03 6.88
C GLN A 180 12.57 12.00 7.54
N ASN A 181 11.28 11.89 7.22
CA ASN A 181 10.22 12.76 7.72
C ASN A 181 9.32 12.09 8.78
N GLY A 182 9.77 10.97 9.36
CA GLY A 182 9.03 10.27 10.42
C GLY A 182 7.74 9.60 9.96
N LEU A 183 7.62 9.29 8.67
CA LEU A 183 6.50 8.54 8.10
C LEU A 183 6.93 7.12 7.77
N VAL A 184 6.15 6.13 8.21
CA VAL A 184 6.31 4.72 7.78
C VAL A 184 5.87 4.59 6.32
N PRO A 185 6.71 4.17 5.37
CA PRO A 185 6.28 3.96 4.00
C PRO A 185 5.59 2.59 3.82
N ILE A 186 4.38 2.61 3.27
CA ILE A 186 3.78 1.42 2.66
C ILE A 186 4.24 1.33 1.20
N VAL A 187 5.04 0.31 0.93
CA VAL A 187 5.58 0.01 -0.40
C VAL A 187 4.58 -0.90 -1.12
N GLU A 188 3.94 -0.40 -2.18
CA GLU A 188 2.87 -1.12 -2.90
C GLU A 188 3.28 -1.44 -4.34
N PRO A 189 4.04 -2.53 -4.60
CA PRO A 189 4.34 -3.01 -5.95
C PRO A 189 3.21 -3.93 -6.43
N GLU A 190 2.15 -3.36 -7.03
CA GLU A 190 1.00 -4.14 -7.45
C GLU A 190 1.21 -4.77 -8.83
N VAL A 191 1.30 -6.10 -8.89
CA VAL A 191 1.13 -6.86 -10.12
C VAL A 191 -0.36 -7.06 -10.35
N ILE A 192 -0.92 -6.43 -11.38
CA ILE A 192 -2.36 -6.44 -11.62
C ILE A 192 -2.82 -7.80 -12.16
N PRO A 193 -4.04 -8.25 -11.79
CA PRO A 193 -4.59 -9.54 -12.21
C PRO A 193 -5.14 -9.53 -13.65
N ASP A 194 -5.03 -8.43 -14.39
CA ASP A 194 -5.45 -8.35 -15.78
C ASP A 194 -4.62 -9.30 -16.66
N GLY A 195 -5.30 -10.15 -17.45
CA GLY A 195 -4.69 -11.13 -18.35
C GLY A 195 -5.24 -12.54 -18.16
N ASP A 196 -4.74 -13.47 -18.97
CA ASP A 196 -5.09 -14.90 -19.00
C ASP A 196 -4.00 -15.80 -18.38
N HIS A 197 -2.95 -15.20 -17.82
CA HIS A 197 -1.84 -15.88 -17.17
C HIS A 197 -2.29 -16.78 -16.01
N ASP A 198 -1.55 -17.86 -15.77
CA ASP A 198 -1.84 -18.82 -14.73
C ASP A 198 -1.24 -18.41 -13.36
N LEU A 199 -1.46 -19.24 -12.34
CA LEU A 199 -1.03 -18.94 -10.97
C LEU A 199 0.50 -18.93 -10.87
N GLU A 200 1.13 -19.87 -11.56
CA GLU A 200 2.57 -20.10 -11.60
C GLU A 200 3.30 -18.91 -12.23
N GLN A 201 2.76 -18.35 -13.33
CA GLN A 201 3.27 -17.14 -13.96
C GLN A 201 3.13 -15.92 -13.03
N CYS A 202 2.00 -15.76 -12.35
CA CYS A 202 1.82 -14.70 -11.35
C CYS A 202 2.85 -14.82 -10.22
N GLN A 203 3.10 -16.06 -9.75
CA GLN A 203 4.07 -16.33 -8.71
C GLN A 203 5.48 -15.92 -9.16
N TYR A 204 5.88 -16.37 -10.35
CA TYR A 204 7.19 -16.05 -10.92
C TYR A 204 7.41 -14.55 -11.03
N VAL A 205 6.44 -13.82 -11.60
CA VAL A 205 6.55 -12.36 -11.74
C VAL A 205 6.58 -11.66 -10.39
N THR A 206 5.73 -12.09 -9.44
CA THR A 206 5.73 -11.53 -8.08
C THR A 206 7.09 -11.71 -7.41
N GLU A 207 7.71 -12.88 -7.51
CA GLU A 207 9.05 -13.14 -6.97
C GLU A 207 10.12 -12.23 -7.61
N LYS A 208 10.09 -12.05 -8.93
CA LYS A 208 11.05 -11.15 -9.63
C LYS A 208 10.88 -9.69 -9.22
N VAL A 209 9.64 -9.22 -9.13
CA VAL A 209 9.31 -7.85 -8.72
C VAL A 209 9.75 -7.59 -7.28
N LEU A 210 9.38 -8.47 -6.34
CA LEU A 210 9.72 -8.29 -4.93
C LEU A 210 11.23 -8.37 -4.68
N ALA A 211 11.95 -9.28 -5.35
CA ALA A 211 13.41 -9.34 -5.26
C ALA A 211 14.07 -8.01 -5.69
N ALA A 212 13.61 -7.42 -6.80
CA ALA A 212 14.10 -6.12 -7.26
C ALA A 212 13.74 -4.99 -6.28
N VAL A 213 12.52 -4.99 -5.74
CA VAL A 213 12.07 -4.01 -4.75
C VAL A 213 12.95 -4.06 -3.50
N TYR A 214 13.17 -5.22 -2.89
CA TYR A 214 13.99 -5.31 -1.67
C TYR A 214 15.46 -5.02 -1.91
N LYS A 215 16.00 -5.35 -3.10
CA LYS A 215 17.34 -4.90 -3.50
C LYS A 215 17.42 -3.39 -3.57
N ALA A 216 16.46 -2.73 -4.23
CA ALA A 216 16.42 -1.27 -4.31
C ALA A 216 16.23 -0.62 -2.92
N LEU A 217 15.35 -1.15 -2.06
CA LEU A 217 15.20 -0.66 -0.69
C LEU A 217 16.52 -0.74 0.09
N ASN A 218 17.28 -1.83 -0.07
CA ASN A 218 18.59 -1.97 0.55
C ASN A 218 19.61 -0.95 0.00
N ASP A 219 19.65 -0.76 -1.32
CA ASP A 219 20.54 0.20 -1.99
C ASP A 219 20.28 1.65 -1.55
N HIS A 220 19.02 1.98 -1.23
CA HIS A 220 18.61 3.29 -0.72
C HIS A 220 18.62 3.40 0.80
N HIS A 221 19.23 2.43 1.49
CA HIS A 221 19.42 2.42 2.95
C HIS A 221 18.12 2.47 3.76
N VAL A 222 17.03 1.93 3.20
CA VAL A 222 15.71 1.92 3.85
C VAL A 222 15.72 0.98 5.06
N TYR A 223 15.24 1.48 6.20
CA TYR A 223 15.13 0.71 7.44
C TYR A 223 13.85 -0.15 7.44
N LEU A 224 13.99 -1.47 7.21
CA LEU A 224 12.87 -2.35 6.89
C LEU A 224 11.87 -2.53 8.04
N GLU A 225 12.33 -2.53 9.29
CA GLU A 225 11.52 -2.63 10.50
C GLU A 225 10.58 -1.43 10.69
N GLY A 226 10.81 -0.35 9.93
CA GLY A 226 9.97 0.84 9.85
C GLY A 226 9.27 0.99 8.49
N THR A 227 9.01 -0.11 7.78
CA THR A 227 8.24 -0.16 6.51
C THR A 227 7.08 -1.15 6.62
N LEU A 228 6.16 -1.10 5.67
CA LEU A 228 5.18 -2.16 5.43
C LEU A 228 5.12 -2.49 3.95
N LEU A 229 4.89 -3.76 3.61
CA LEU A 229 4.66 -4.18 2.23
C LEU A 229 3.15 -4.27 1.96
N LYS A 230 2.73 -3.82 0.77
CA LYS A 230 1.37 -4.03 0.26
C LYS A 230 1.43 -4.67 -1.13
N PRO A 231 1.60 -5.99 -1.22
CA PRO A 231 1.68 -6.68 -2.50
C PRO A 231 0.28 -7.09 -2.98
N ASN A 232 0.21 -7.51 -4.24
CA ASN A 232 -0.88 -8.37 -4.70
C ASN A 232 -0.79 -9.74 -4.02
N MET A 233 -1.93 -10.45 -3.94
CA MET A 233 -1.87 -11.89 -3.78
C MET A 233 -1.37 -12.52 -5.09
N VAL A 234 -0.79 -13.72 -4.99
CA VAL A 234 -0.47 -14.52 -6.15
C VAL A 234 -1.75 -15.24 -6.58
N THR A 235 -2.36 -14.77 -7.66
CA THR A 235 -3.61 -15.31 -8.22
C THR A 235 -3.47 -15.45 -9.72
N ALA A 236 -4.20 -16.39 -10.32
CA ALA A 236 -4.34 -16.43 -11.76
C ALA A 236 -5.03 -15.16 -12.28
N GLY A 237 -4.75 -14.82 -13.54
CA GLY A 237 -5.34 -13.66 -14.19
C GLY A 237 -6.86 -13.78 -14.31
N HIS A 238 -7.54 -12.64 -14.41
CA HIS A 238 -9.01 -12.58 -14.49
C HIS A 238 -9.59 -13.38 -15.68
N ALA A 239 -8.85 -13.50 -16.78
CA ALA A 239 -9.25 -14.26 -17.96
C ALA A 239 -8.71 -15.70 -17.97
N CYS A 240 -8.02 -16.15 -16.92
CA CYS A 240 -7.49 -17.51 -16.84
C CYS A 240 -8.61 -18.55 -16.77
N THR A 241 -8.53 -19.56 -17.65
CA THR A 241 -9.51 -20.65 -17.71
C THR A 241 -9.28 -21.69 -16.61
N LYS A 242 -8.03 -21.91 -16.20
CA LYS A 242 -7.66 -22.81 -15.10
C LYS A 242 -8.12 -22.22 -13.76
N LYS A 243 -8.79 -23.04 -12.94
CA LYS A 243 -9.28 -22.64 -11.61
C LYS A 243 -8.33 -23.12 -10.52
N TYR A 244 -8.23 -22.31 -9.47
CA TYR A 244 -7.38 -22.58 -8.32
C TYR A 244 -8.18 -22.43 -7.04
N THR A 245 -7.85 -23.28 -6.07
CA THR A 245 -8.42 -23.23 -4.72
C THR A 245 -7.80 -22.09 -3.90
N PRO A 246 -8.50 -21.59 -2.86
CA PRO A 246 -7.92 -20.65 -1.91
C PRO A 246 -6.61 -21.13 -1.28
N GLU A 247 -6.48 -22.43 -1.04
CA GLU A 247 -5.28 -23.06 -0.47
C GLU A 247 -4.09 -22.97 -1.43
N GLN A 248 -4.32 -23.16 -2.74
CA GLN A 248 -3.27 -22.99 -3.76
C GLN A 248 -2.82 -21.52 -3.87
N VAL A 249 -3.78 -20.58 -3.86
CA VAL A 249 -3.49 -19.13 -3.84
C VAL A 249 -2.69 -18.76 -2.58
N ALA A 250 -3.08 -19.29 -1.42
CA ALA A 250 -2.37 -19.05 -0.17
C ALA A 250 -0.95 -19.61 -0.22
N MET A 251 -0.77 -20.85 -0.67
CA MET A 251 0.54 -21.48 -0.79
C MET A 251 1.47 -20.71 -1.74
N ALA A 252 0.98 -20.35 -2.93
CA ALA A 252 1.75 -19.60 -3.91
C ALA A 252 2.14 -18.20 -3.37
N THR A 253 1.20 -17.52 -2.71
CA THR A 253 1.45 -16.19 -2.12
C THR A 253 2.49 -16.26 -1.01
N VAL A 254 2.30 -17.16 -0.04
CA VAL A 254 3.22 -17.31 1.09
C VAL A 254 4.60 -17.76 0.61
N THR A 255 4.67 -18.68 -0.35
CA THR A 255 5.95 -19.11 -0.96
C THR A 255 6.68 -17.96 -1.63
N ALA A 256 6.01 -17.14 -2.43
CA ALA A 256 6.62 -15.98 -3.07
C ALA A 256 7.17 -14.99 -2.03
N LEU A 257 6.40 -14.70 -0.99
CA LEU A 257 6.84 -13.80 0.10
C LEU A 257 8.06 -14.37 0.84
N HIS A 258 8.05 -15.66 1.21
CA HIS A 258 9.19 -16.30 1.90
C HIS A 258 10.48 -16.28 1.08
N ARG A 259 10.37 -16.34 -0.25
CA ARG A 259 11.54 -16.32 -1.15
C ARG A 259 12.16 -14.94 -1.30
N THR A 260 11.43 -13.86 -1.00
CA THR A 260 11.87 -12.50 -1.38
C THR A 260 11.82 -11.46 -0.27
N VAL A 261 10.97 -11.63 0.75
CA VAL A 261 10.74 -10.64 1.80
C VAL A 261 11.67 -10.92 3.00
N PRO A 262 12.59 -10.01 3.36
CA PRO A 262 13.42 -10.16 4.55
C PRO A 262 12.58 -10.20 5.83
N ALA A 263 12.98 -11.03 6.79
CA ALA A 263 12.28 -11.20 8.07
C ALA A 263 12.23 -9.94 8.96
N ALA A 264 13.00 -8.89 8.63
CA ALA A 264 12.96 -7.61 9.31
C ALA A 264 11.67 -6.81 9.05
N VAL A 265 10.94 -7.12 7.97
CA VAL A 265 9.68 -6.43 7.63
C VAL A 265 8.60 -6.83 8.64
N PRO A 266 8.00 -5.88 9.40
CA PRO A 266 7.08 -6.21 10.51
C PRO A 266 5.84 -6.99 10.10
N GLU A 267 5.19 -6.62 9.00
CA GLU A 267 4.08 -7.38 8.40
C GLU A 267 3.87 -7.01 6.91
N VAL A 268 3.17 -7.92 6.21
CA VAL A 268 2.70 -7.75 4.83
C VAL A 268 1.21 -7.43 4.85
N SER A 269 0.85 -6.16 4.67
CA SER A 269 -0.54 -5.71 4.60
C SER A 269 -1.17 -6.15 3.28
N ARG A 270 -2.23 -6.95 3.34
CA ARG A 270 -2.85 -7.57 2.15
C ARG A 270 -3.75 -6.58 1.38
N TRP A 271 -3.59 -6.48 0.07
CA TRP A 271 -4.57 -5.83 -0.83
C TRP A 271 -5.61 -6.85 -1.36
N GLN A 272 -6.88 -6.44 -1.52
CA GLN A 272 -7.94 -7.24 -2.15
C GLN A 272 -8.59 -6.44 -3.31
N PRO A 273 -8.30 -6.76 -4.59
CA PRO A 273 -9.11 -6.28 -5.70
C PRO A 273 -10.38 -7.11 -5.81
N GLY A 274 -11.57 -6.50 -5.76
CA GLY A 274 -12.77 -6.96 -6.46
C GLY A 274 -13.28 -8.40 -6.27
N VAL A 275 -12.70 -9.23 -5.41
CA VAL A 275 -13.19 -10.59 -5.14
C VAL A 275 -14.52 -10.45 -4.40
N ALA A 276 -15.58 -11.02 -4.96
CA ALA A 276 -16.86 -11.16 -4.26
C ALA A 276 -16.59 -11.69 -2.85
N ARG A 277 -17.27 -11.11 -1.83
CA ARG A 277 -17.06 -11.38 -0.40
C ARG A 277 -16.58 -12.81 -0.15
N PRO A 278 -15.46 -13.05 0.57
CA PRO A 278 -15.00 -14.40 0.81
C PRO A 278 -16.07 -15.18 1.58
N GLN A 279 -16.50 -16.31 1.01
CA GLN A 279 -17.10 -17.36 1.81
C GLN A 279 -16.02 -17.81 2.82
N THR A 280 -16.26 -17.52 4.09
CA THR A 280 -15.46 -17.89 5.27
C THR A 280 -14.20 -17.05 5.56
N ARG A 281 -14.34 -16.06 6.46
CA ARG A 281 -13.24 -15.65 7.34
C ARG A 281 -13.00 -16.80 8.33
N ARG A 282 -11.94 -17.60 8.16
CA ARG A 282 -11.44 -18.46 9.24
C ARG A 282 -10.31 -17.74 9.99
N PRO A 283 -10.25 -17.83 11.32
CA PRO A 283 -9.22 -17.14 12.11
C PRO A 283 -7.82 -17.67 11.77
N PRO A 284 -6.77 -16.85 11.85
CA PRO A 284 -5.41 -17.29 11.60
C PRO A 284 -5.01 -18.32 12.66
N ARG A 285 -4.81 -19.58 12.26
CA ARG A 285 -4.01 -20.51 13.04
C ARG A 285 -2.55 -20.25 12.70
N ARG A 286 -1.74 -20.04 13.74
CA ARG A 286 -0.28 -19.88 13.64
C ARG A 286 0.30 -21.00 12.79
N LEU A 287 1.03 -20.63 11.74
CA LEU A 287 2.06 -21.47 11.16
C LEU A 287 3.38 -20.90 11.68
N LEU A 288 4.12 -21.76 12.38
CA LEU A 288 5.50 -21.55 12.80
C LEU A 288 6.41 -21.45 11.57
#